data_AF-A0A6M2CK60-F1
#
_entry.id   AF-A0A6M2CK60-F1
#
_cell.length_a   1.000
_cell.length_b   1.000
_cell.length_c   1.000
_cell.angle_alpha   90.00
_cell.angle_beta   90.00
_cell.angle_gamma   90.00
#
_symmetry.space_group_name_H-M   'P 1'
#
loop_
_entity.id
_entity.type
_entity.pdbx_description
1 polymer ?
#
loop_
_entity_poly.entity_id
_entity_poly.type
_entity_poly.pdbx_seq_one_letter_code
_entity_poly.pdbx_strand_id
1 'polypeptide(L)'
;MSQTKGLSQSKEALLKSYTKQLKDDMKSMVDNFTEIIKSTRVPLEDEGQVLRPLQGIQDHYEMTVRAANIVRAGESLMKLISDIKQYLILNDFPFVNDSIAQNSQRYCAFQMDCDQRLMAL
;
A
#
# COMPACT_ATOMS: atom_id res chain seq x y z
N MET A 1 16.89 20.32 21.48
CA MET A 1 17.34 19.04 20.88
C MET A 1 16.11 18.30 20.40
N SER A 2 15.90 18.26 19.09
CA SER A 2 14.82 17.51 18.43
C SER A 2 15.05 16.02 18.66
N GLN A 3 14.31 15.44 19.60
CA GLN A 3 14.29 13.99 19.77
C GLN A 3 13.65 13.37 18.53
N THR A 4 14.47 12.80 17.65
CA THR A 4 14.03 11.88 16.63
C THR A 4 13.49 10.64 17.35
N LYS A 5 12.21 10.65 17.72
CA LYS A 5 11.53 9.46 18.27
C LYS A 5 11.63 8.37 17.21
N GLY A 6 12.42 7.33 17.48
CA GLY A 6 12.51 6.14 16.64
C GLY A 6 11.11 5.59 16.37
N LEU A 7 10.89 5.09 15.15
CA LEU A 7 9.62 4.45 14.78
C LEU A 7 9.37 3.27 15.71
N SER A 8 8.15 3.17 16.28
CA SER A 8 7.75 2.00 17.05
C SER A 8 7.95 0.73 16.22
N GLN A 9 8.44 -0.36 16.82
CA GLN A 9 8.69 -1.63 16.14
C GLN A 9 7.46 -2.16 15.37
N SER A 10 6.25 -1.88 15.88
CA SER A 10 4.98 -2.21 15.21
C SER A 10 4.79 -1.42 13.90
N LYS A 11 5.20 -0.15 13.90
CA LYS A 11 5.15 0.75 12.73
C LYS A 11 6.12 0.29 11.64
N GLU A 12 7.33 -0.13 12.02
CA GLU A 12 8.29 -0.69 11.07
C GLU A 12 7.83 -2.03 10.48
N ALA A 13 7.24 -2.91 11.30
CA ALA A 13 6.68 -4.17 10.82
C ALA A 13 5.54 -3.95 9.81
N LEU A 14 4.68 -2.96 10.05
CA LEU A 14 3.61 -2.57 9.12
C LEU A 14 4.17 -2.07 7.78
N LEU A 15 5.19 -1.19 7.81
CA LEU A 15 5.81 -0.69 6.58
C LEU A 15 6.52 -1.80 5.78
N LYS A 16 7.15 -2.76 6.47
CA LYS A 16 7.72 -3.96 5.84
C LYS A 16 6.64 -4.83 5.22
N SER A 17 5.49 -4.99 5.89
CA SER A 17 4.31 -5.69 5.35
C SER A 17 3.82 -5.05 4.04
N TYR A 18 3.66 -3.73 4.00
CA TYR A 18 3.26 -3.01 2.78
C TYR A 18 4.24 -3.22 1.63
N THR A 19 5.54 -3.15 1.92
CA THR A 19 6.58 -3.39 0.91
C THR A 19 6.54 -4.82 0.37
N LYS A 20 6.29 -5.79 1.25
CA LYS A 20 6.15 -7.19 0.87
C LYS A 20 4.92 -7.40 -0.01
N GLN A 21 3.76 -6.91 0.40
CA GLN A 21 2.51 -7.01 -0.36
C GLN A 21 2.64 -6.40 -1.76
N LEU A 22 3.23 -5.21 -1.87
CA LEU A 22 3.51 -4.58 -3.17
C LEU A 22 4.31 -5.49 -4.11
N LYS A 23 5.39 -6.09 -3.58
CA LYS A 23 6.27 -6.98 -4.37
C LYS A 23 5.56 -8.27 -4.77
N ASP A 24 4.82 -8.87 -3.85
CA ASP A 24 4.11 -10.12 -4.08
C ASP A 24 2.99 -9.94 -5.13
N ASP A 25 2.20 -8.87 -5.03
CA ASP A 25 1.14 -8.56 -5.99
C ASP A 25 1.71 -8.21 -7.38
N MET A 26 2.77 -7.39 -7.45
CA MET A 26 3.42 -7.05 -8.72
C MET A 26 4.03 -8.28 -9.40
N LYS A 27 4.69 -9.14 -8.62
CA LYS A 27 5.24 -10.41 -9.12
C LYS A 27 4.11 -11.31 -9.64
N SER A 28 3.02 -11.45 -8.89
CA SER A 28 1.85 -12.22 -9.32
C SER A 28 1.28 -11.71 -10.65
N MET A 29 1.16 -10.39 -10.84
CA MET A 29 0.68 -9.83 -12.11
C MET A 29 1.60 -10.17 -13.28
N VAL A 30 2.92 -9.98 -13.11
CA VAL A 30 3.91 -10.26 -14.16
C VAL A 30 3.97 -11.75 -14.49
N ASP A 31 3.98 -12.62 -13.48
CA ASP A 31 4.04 -14.06 -13.66
C ASP A 31 2.77 -14.57 -14.39
N ASN A 32 1.57 -14.14 -13.98
CA ASN A 32 0.32 -14.52 -14.65
C ASN A 32 0.26 -14.00 -16.09
N PHE A 33 0.69 -12.76 -16.34
CA PHE A 33 0.72 -12.20 -17.69
C PHE A 33 1.71 -12.96 -18.59
N THR A 34 2.88 -13.29 -18.06
CA THR A 34 3.91 -14.05 -18.80
C THR A 34 3.39 -15.41 -19.24
N GLU A 35 2.66 -16.11 -18.36
CA GLU A 35 2.07 -17.40 -18.70
C GLU A 35 0.93 -17.28 -19.72
N ILE A 36 0.08 -16.24 -19.65
CA ILE A 36 -0.92 -15.97 -20.71
C ILE A 36 -0.25 -15.82 -22.08
N ILE A 37 0.88 -15.10 -22.15
CA ILE A 37 1.63 -14.94 -23.40
C ILE A 37 2.25 -16.25 -23.88
N LYS A 38 2.66 -17.14 -22.97
CA LYS A 38 3.15 -18.48 -23.34
C LYS A 38 2.03 -19.35 -23.92
N SER A 39 0.85 -19.35 -23.31
CA SER A 39 -0.31 -20.14 -23.76
C SER A 39 -0.86 -19.72 -25.12
N THR A 40 -0.58 -18.50 -25.57
CA THR A 40 -1.00 -18.04 -26.92
C THR A 40 -0.03 -18.45 -28.04
N ARG A 41 1.12 -19.02 -27.71
CA ARG A 41 2.07 -19.52 -28.72
C ARG A 41 1.57 -20.83 -29.30
N VAL A 42 1.33 -20.84 -30.61
CA VAL A 42 0.96 -22.06 -31.35
C VAL A 42 2.18 -22.99 -31.41
N PRO A 43 2.07 -24.26 -30.96
CA PRO A 43 3.14 -25.23 -31.14
C PRO A 43 3.47 -25.41 -32.63
N LEU A 44 4.76 -25.48 -32.96
CA LEU A 44 5.26 -25.69 -34.33
C LEU A 44 5.08 -27.15 -34.80
N GLU A 45 4.74 -28.06 -33.90
CA GLU A 45 4.62 -29.49 -34.19
C GLU A 45 3.17 -29.89 -34.45
N ASP A 46 2.98 -30.82 -35.40
CA ASP A 46 1.67 -31.28 -35.86
C ASP A 46 1.05 -32.24 -34.83
N GLU A 47 0.62 -31.70 -33.70
CA GLU A 47 -0.20 -32.44 -32.75
C GLU A 47 -1.53 -32.81 -33.43
N GLY A 48 -1.88 -34.10 -33.37
CA GLY A 48 -2.97 -34.69 -34.14
C GLY A 48 -4.32 -33.96 -34.02
N GLN A 49 -5.20 -34.18 -35.00
CA GLN A 49 -6.47 -33.44 -35.22
C GLN A 49 -7.43 -33.35 -34.01
N VAL A 50 -7.34 -34.29 -33.05
CA VAL A 50 -8.18 -34.34 -31.85
C VAL A 50 -7.53 -33.68 -30.63
N LEU A 51 -6.19 -33.67 -30.54
CA LEU A 51 -5.46 -33.09 -29.41
C LEU A 51 -5.51 -31.56 -29.44
N ARG A 52 -5.47 -30.94 -30.63
CA ARG A 52 -5.51 -29.48 -30.79
C ARG A 52 -6.77 -28.80 -30.21
N PRO A 53 -8.00 -29.26 -30.48
CA PRO A 53 -9.19 -28.64 -29.89
C PRO A 53 -9.27 -28.76 -28.36
N LEU A 54 -8.86 -29.91 -27.80
CA LEU A 54 -8.85 -30.13 -26.35
C LEU A 54 -7.82 -29.22 -25.66
N GLN A 55 -6.62 -29.11 -26.23
CA GLN A 55 -5.57 -28.21 -25.76
C GLN A 55 -6.04 -26.75 -25.77
N GLY A 56 -6.67 -26.31 -26.86
CA GLY A 56 -7.19 -24.94 -26.96
C GLY A 56 -8.26 -24.61 -25.90
N ILE A 57 -9.09 -25.58 -25.51
CA ILE A 57 -10.06 -25.41 -24.42
C ILE A 57 -9.34 -25.30 -23.07
N GLN A 58 -8.35 -26.15 -22.82
CA GLN A 58 -7.56 -26.11 -21.58
C GLN A 58 -6.82 -24.77 -21.44
N ASP A 59 -6.14 -24.33 -22.50
CA ASP A 59 -5.42 -23.05 -22.52
C ASP A 59 -6.37 -21.88 -22.29
N HIS A 60 -7.57 -21.93 -22.85
CA HIS A 60 -8.59 -20.90 -22.64
C HIS A 60 -9.03 -20.80 -21.16
N TYR A 61 -9.27 -21.93 -20.51
CA TYR A 61 -9.60 -21.95 -19.08
C TYR A 61 -8.45 -21.44 -18.23
N GLU A 62 -7.22 -21.87 -18.53
CA GLU A 62 -6.04 -21.42 -17.80
C GLU A 62 -5.82 -19.90 -17.97
N MET A 63 -5.92 -19.38 -19.20
CA MET A 63 -5.83 -17.94 -19.48
C MET A 63 -6.87 -17.15 -18.69
N THR A 64 -8.11 -17.67 -18.59
CA THR A 64 -9.18 -17.02 -17.83
C THR A 64 -8.85 -16.93 -16.34
N VAL A 65 -8.36 -18.03 -15.75
CA VAL A 65 -7.94 -18.06 -14.33
C VAL A 65 -6.77 -17.09 -14.09
N ARG A 66 -5.79 -17.06 -15.00
CA ARG A 66 -4.64 -16.15 -14.91
C ARG A 66 -5.06 -14.69 -15.01
N ALA A 67 -5.97 -14.36 -15.91
CA ALA A 67 -6.53 -13.01 -16.00
C ALA A 67 -7.25 -12.61 -14.71
N ALA A 68 -8.04 -13.51 -14.12
CA ALA A 68 -8.68 -13.26 -12.82
C ALA A 68 -7.66 -13.02 -11.69
N ASN A 69 -6.55 -13.76 -11.68
CA ASN A 69 -5.47 -13.55 -10.70
C ASN A 69 -4.80 -12.18 -10.85
N ILE A 70 -4.66 -11.65 -12.08
CA ILE A 70 -4.14 -10.30 -12.33
C ILE A 70 -5.09 -9.25 -11.74
N VAL A 71 -6.40 -9.38 -11.99
CA VAL A 71 -7.42 -8.47 -11.45
C VAL A 71 -7.38 -8.47 -9.91
N ARG A 72 -7.33 -9.66 -9.30
CA ARG A 72 -7.25 -9.81 -7.84
C ARG A 72 -6.02 -9.13 -7.24
N ALA A 73 -4.85 -9.27 -7.88
CA ALA A 73 -3.64 -8.58 -7.45
C ALA A 73 -3.79 -7.05 -7.57
N GLY A 74 -4.45 -6.57 -8.64
CA GLY A 74 -4.80 -5.15 -8.79
C GLY A 74 -5.70 -4.62 -7.68
N GLU A 75 -6.73 -5.37 -7.28
CA GLU A 75 -7.60 -5.01 -6.16
C GLU A 75 -6.83 -4.96 -4.82
N SER A 76 -5.93 -5.91 -4.60
CA SER A 76 -5.04 -5.92 -3.43
C SER A 76 -4.15 -4.67 -3.38
N LEU A 77 -3.58 -4.26 -4.52
CA LEU A 77 -2.81 -3.01 -4.62
C LEU A 77 -3.66 -1.76 -4.35
N MET A 78 -4.91 -1.73 -4.80
CA MET A 78 -5.84 -0.62 -4.50
C MET A 78 -6.11 -0.51 -2.99
N LYS A 79 -6.28 -1.65 -2.31
CA LYS A 79 -6.41 -1.68 -0.85
C LYS A 79 -5.14 -1.19 -0.16
N LEU A 80 -3.97 -1.64 -0.61
CA LEU A 80 -2.68 -1.19 -0.09
C LEU A 80 -2.52 0.35 -0.18
N ILE A 81 -2.92 0.95 -1.30
CA ILE A 81 -2.90 2.42 -1.46
C ILE A 81 -3.82 3.09 -0.42
N SER A 82 -5.01 2.54 -0.19
CA SER A 82 -5.93 3.05 0.83
C SER A 82 -5.33 2.99 2.23
N ASP A 83 -4.71 1.86 2.58
CA ASP A 83 -4.07 1.65 3.88
C ASP A 83 -2.91 2.62 4.10
N ILE A 84 -2.09 2.88 3.07
CA ILE A 84 -1.01 3.87 3.11
C ILE A 84 -1.56 5.28 3.34
N LYS A 85 -2.63 5.67 2.63
CA LYS A 85 -3.27 6.98 2.83
C LYS A 85 -3.77 7.14 4.26
N GLN A 86 -4.48 6.14 4.78
CA GLN A 86 -4.99 6.14 6.15
C GLN A 86 -3.85 6.24 7.16
N TYR A 87 -2.77 5.48 6.94
CA TYR A 87 -1.57 5.55 7.78
C TYR A 87 -0.94 6.94 7.79
N LEU A 88 -0.78 7.59 6.63
CA LEU A 88 -0.18 8.93 6.54
C LEU A 88 -1.06 9.99 7.22
N ILE A 89 -2.37 9.97 6.96
CA ILE A 89 -3.33 10.89 7.60
C ILE A 89 -3.28 10.74 9.12
N LEU A 90 -3.32 9.51 9.62
CA LEU A 90 -3.38 9.26 11.06
C LEU A 90 -2.06 9.54 11.78
N ASN A 91 -0.92 9.34 11.11
CA ASN A 91 0.39 9.57 11.73
C ASN A 91 0.78 11.05 11.81
N ASP A 92 0.09 11.94 11.10
CA ASP A 92 0.35 13.38 11.20
C ASP A 92 -0.35 14.00 12.43
N PHE A 93 -1.47 13.42 12.90
CA PHE A 93 -2.22 13.95 14.04
C PHE A 93 -1.42 14.08 15.34
N PRO A 94 -0.57 13.12 15.75
CA PRO A 94 0.24 13.28 16.97
C PRO A 94 1.16 14.50 16.91
N PHE A 95 1.83 14.73 15.78
CA PHE A 95 2.72 15.89 15.62
C PHE A 95 1.94 17.21 15.61
N VAL A 96 0.80 17.23 14.93
CA VAL A 96 -0.13 18.37 14.93
C VAL A 96 -0.64 18.65 16.34
N ASN A 97 -1.05 17.62 17.09
CA ASN A 97 -1.53 17.74 18.46
C ASN A 97 -0.44 18.29 19.40
N ASP A 98 0.79 17.76 19.30
CA ASP A 98 1.93 18.25 20.08
C ASP A 98 2.21 19.74 19.78
N SER A 99 2.12 20.12 18.50
CA SER A 99 2.30 21.51 18.06
C SER A 99 1.19 22.43 18.60
N ILE A 100 -0.08 21.99 18.55
CA ILE A 100 -1.22 22.72 19.12
C ILE A 100 -1.06 22.87 20.64
N ALA A 101 -0.70 21.80 21.35
CA ALA A 101 -0.50 21.82 22.79
C ALA A 101 0.61 22.80 23.19
N GLN A 102 1.74 22.79 22.48
CA GLN A 102 2.83 23.73 22.71
C GLN A 102 2.39 25.18 22.47
N ASN A 103 1.65 25.44 21.40
CA ASN A 103 1.21 26.79 21.07
C ASN A 103 0.18 27.31 22.10
N SER A 104 -0.77 26.46 22.51
CA SER A 104 -1.72 26.76 23.58
C SER A 104 -1.02 27.13 24.88
N GLN A 105 0.01 26.36 25.27
CA GLN A 105 0.80 26.65 26.46
C GLN A 105 1.54 28.00 26.37
N ARG A 106 2.09 28.35 25.19
CA ARG A 106 2.71 29.67 24.98
C ARG A 106 1.71 30.81 25.10
N TYR A 107 0.53 30.66 24.51
CA TYR A 107 -0.51 31.70 24.59
C TYR A 107 -1.00 31.90 26.03
N CYS A 108 -1.19 30.82 26.78
CA CYS A 108 -1.56 30.90 28.18
C CYS A 108 -0.47 31.62 29.02
N ALA A 109 0.81 31.27 28.82
CA ALA A 109 1.92 31.94 29.50
C ALA A 109 2.02 33.43 29.15
N PHE A 110 1.83 33.78 27.87
CA PHE A 110 1.84 35.19 27.43
C PHE A 110 0.67 35.98 28.02
N GLN A 111 -0.52 35.38 28.08
CA GLN A 111 -1.69 35.98 28.71
C GLN A 111 -1.43 36.24 30.19
N MET A 112 -0.87 35.28 30.92
CA MET A 112 -0.52 35.45 32.34
C MET A 112 0.49 36.59 32.56
N ASP A 113 1.51 36.73 31.70
CA ASP A 113 2.46 37.84 31.77
C ASP A 113 1.77 39.20 31.51
N CYS A 114 0.88 39.26 30.51
CA CYS A 114 0.09 40.47 30.24
C CYS A 114 -0.78 40.84 31.45
N ASP A 115 -1.51 39.88 32.01
CA ASP A 115 -2.39 40.08 33.16
C ASP A 115 -1.60 40.53 34.40
N GLN A 116 -0.42 39.95 34.65
CA GLN A 116 0.46 40.39 35.73
C GLN A 116 0.92 41.83 35.57
N ARG A 117 1.33 42.23 34.37
CA ARG A 117 1.74 43.62 34.09
C ARG A 117 0.58 44.59 34.25
N LEU A 118 -0.62 44.18 33.86
CA LEU A 118 -1.84 44.99 34.00
C LEU A 118 -2.24 45.18 35.46
N MET A 119 -2.10 44.16 36.31
CA MET A 119 -2.39 44.26 37.75
C MET A 119 -1.31 45.01 38.55
N ALA A 120 -0.13 45.24 37.96
CA ALA A 120 0.95 46.01 38.58
C ALA A 120 0.87 47.53 38.31
N LEU A 121 -0.11 47.97 37.51
CA LEU A 121 -0.46 49.38 37.25
C LEU A 121 -1.53 49.87 38.23
#